data_AF-A0A8J5W763-F1
#
_entry.id   AF-A0A8J5W763-F1
#
_cell.length_a   1.000
_cell.length_b   1.000
_cell.length_c   1.000
_cell.angle_alpha   90.00
_cell.angle_beta   90.00
_cell.angle_gamma   90.00
#
_symmetry.space_group_name_H-M   'P 1'
#
loop_
_entity.id
_entity.type
_entity.pdbx_description
1 polymer ?
#
loop_
_entity_poly.entity_id
_entity_poly.type
_entity_poly.pdbx_seq_one_letter_code
_entity_poly.pdbx_strand_id
1 'polypeptide(L)'
;MFQMDATTLQYENQKLVQQLEAHKSEMRTLEGKFKDLRDDQFLLGVRAGGDLNNLQALDHEELSEESLESCPSEEIFLFRLLNSSNFRNNDENKLSKFVKEALDLRYSTTVSLMKSLQEAFAIQQARSESLSLALNGQNSNEDIIMALKDHNDYLKEVVDNLHQAISIINEKHRRYLNEIEALKSNHSRELHEIKCLSGELDESIAELEESRRKLVVLQLQRNGGSLMNTSAPNGVNGIASTDKSSDRSMGWQDLKDAVEEAKTFAANRLFQLHETQEDNLILSKQLDDLQDQLKDENFLCQNLIQFLVTSYII
;
A
#
# COMPACT_ATOMS: atom_id res chain seq x y z
N MET A 1 40.56 -34.67 -7.62
CA MET A 1 39.72 -33.46 -7.47
C MET A 1 38.67 -33.56 -8.58
N PHE A 2 37.49 -34.07 -8.26
CA PHE A 2 36.48 -34.41 -9.27
C PHE A 2 35.90 -33.11 -9.85
N GLN A 3 36.12 -32.92 -11.15
CA GLN A 3 35.60 -31.80 -11.92
C GLN A 3 34.14 -32.11 -12.23
N MET A 4 33.23 -31.54 -11.45
CA MET A 4 31.79 -31.72 -11.63
C MET A 4 31.38 -31.09 -12.96
N ASP A 5 30.83 -31.89 -13.87
CA ASP A 5 30.52 -31.47 -15.23
C ASP A 5 29.32 -30.50 -15.24
N ALA A 6 29.39 -29.45 -16.05
CA ALA A 6 28.40 -28.35 -16.06
C ALA A 6 26.98 -28.86 -16.36
N THR A 7 26.87 -29.93 -17.14
CA THR A 7 25.62 -30.62 -17.45
C THR A 7 24.97 -31.27 -16.23
N THR A 8 25.78 -31.82 -15.30
CA THR A 8 25.31 -32.46 -14.07
C THR A 8 24.78 -31.41 -13.10
N LEU A 9 25.48 -30.27 -13.01
CA LEU A 9 25.11 -29.13 -12.18
C LEU A 9 23.83 -28.44 -12.67
N GLN A 10 23.63 -28.39 -13.99
CA GLN A 10 22.41 -27.87 -14.60
C GLN A 10 21.21 -28.78 -14.36
N TYR A 11 21.40 -30.10 -14.45
CA TYR A 11 20.36 -31.07 -14.14
C TYR A 11 19.93 -31.03 -12.67
N GLU A 12 20.87 -30.93 -11.72
CA GLU A 12 20.55 -30.79 -10.31
C GLU A 12 19.80 -29.48 -10.00
N ASN A 13 20.23 -28.35 -10.57
CA ASN A 13 19.52 -27.08 -10.41
C ASN A 13 18.09 -27.15 -10.96
N GLN A 14 17.89 -27.78 -12.12
CA GLN A 14 16.56 -27.93 -12.70
C GLN A 14 15.63 -28.77 -11.81
N LYS A 15 16.18 -29.81 -11.18
CA LYS A 15 15.45 -30.64 -10.21
C LYS A 15 15.08 -29.85 -8.95
N LEU A 16 16.00 -29.04 -8.42
CA LEU A 16 15.74 -28.18 -7.26
C LEU A 16 14.65 -27.13 -7.55
N VAL A 17 14.68 -26.51 -8.73
CA VAL A 17 13.64 -25.55 -9.15
C VAL A 17 12.27 -26.22 -9.21
N GLN A 18 12.18 -27.44 -9.76
CA GLN A 18 10.92 -28.19 -9.79
C GLN A 18 10.40 -28.52 -8.38
N GLN A 19 11.28 -28.92 -7.47
CA GLN A 19 10.90 -29.18 -6.07
C GLN A 19 10.43 -27.90 -5.35
N LEU A 20 11.10 -26.78 -5.60
CA LEU A 20 10.72 -25.49 -5.03
C LEU A 20 9.33 -25.05 -5.51
N GLU A 21 9.04 -25.17 -6.81
CA GLU A 21 7.73 -24.84 -7.35
C GLU A 21 6.62 -25.77 -6.83
N ALA A 22 6.91 -27.07 -6.66
CA ALA A 22 6.00 -28.01 -6.04
C ALA A 22 5.65 -27.58 -4.60
N HIS A 23 6.67 -27.28 -3.77
CA HIS A 23 6.45 -26.81 -2.40
C HIS A 23 5.69 -25.49 -2.32
N LYS A 24 6.00 -24.53 -3.21
CA LYS A 24 5.22 -23.26 -3.29
C LYS A 24 3.75 -23.51 -3.60
N SER A 25 3.44 -24.48 -4.47
CA SER A 25 2.06 -24.81 -4.83
C SER A 25 1.31 -25.48 -3.66
N GLU A 26 1.99 -26.35 -2.92
CA GLU A 26 1.44 -26.98 -1.72
C GLU A 26 1.19 -25.94 -0.62
N MET A 27 2.13 -24.99 -0.45
CA MET A 27 1.98 -23.90 0.52
C MET A 27 0.78 -23.01 0.19
N ARG A 28 0.59 -22.63 -1.07
CA ARG A 28 -0.61 -21.89 -1.53
C ARG A 28 -1.90 -22.67 -1.31
N THR A 29 -1.88 -23.98 -1.50
CA THR A 29 -3.05 -24.84 -1.26
C THR A 29 -3.39 -24.89 0.23
N LEU A 30 -2.36 -24.94 1.08
CA LEU A 30 -2.52 -24.97 2.52
C LEU A 30 -3.00 -23.61 3.06
N GLU A 31 -2.52 -22.50 2.51
CA GLU A 31 -3.02 -21.14 2.75
C GLU A 31 -4.52 -21.03 2.48
N GLY A 32 -4.99 -21.52 1.33
CA GLY A 32 -6.41 -21.52 0.97
C GLY A 32 -7.25 -22.29 2.00
N LYS A 33 -6.80 -23.50 2.38
CA LYS A 33 -7.50 -24.30 3.40
C LYS A 33 -7.54 -23.64 4.77
N PHE A 34 -6.50 -22.88 5.15
CA PHE A 34 -6.51 -22.14 6.40
C PHE A 34 -7.46 -20.95 6.37
N LYS A 35 -7.54 -20.26 5.24
CA LYS A 35 -8.53 -19.20 5.04
C LYS A 35 -9.95 -19.76 5.18
N ASP A 36 -10.26 -20.83 4.46
CA ASP A 36 -11.58 -21.47 4.51
C ASP A 36 -11.93 -21.91 5.95
N LEU A 37 -10.99 -22.53 6.66
CA LEU A 37 -11.20 -22.95 8.04
C LEU A 37 -11.45 -21.77 8.99
N ARG A 38 -10.76 -20.65 8.79
CA ARG A 38 -10.96 -19.42 9.57
C ARG A 38 -12.34 -18.82 9.30
N ASP A 39 -12.74 -18.75 8.03
CA ASP A 39 -14.04 -18.22 7.62
C ASP A 39 -15.19 -19.07 8.19
N ASP A 40 -15.06 -20.40 8.17
CA ASP A 40 -16.03 -21.33 8.77
C ASP A 40 -16.09 -21.19 10.30
N GLN A 41 -14.93 -21.08 10.95
CA GLN A 41 -14.79 -20.88 12.39
C GLN A 41 -15.46 -19.58 12.84
N PHE A 42 -15.28 -18.51 12.07
CA PHE A 42 -15.94 -17.23 12.28
C PHE A 42 -17.47 -17.34 12.14
N LEU A 43 -17.95 -17.94 11.04
CA LEU A 43 -19.37 -18.12 10.80
C LEU A 43 -20.04 -18.95 11.90
N LEU A 44 -19.35 -19.98 12.41
CA LEU A 44 -19.82 -20.77 13.54
C LEU A 44 -19.90 -19.94 14.82
N GLY A 45 -18.89 -19.11 15.10
CA GLY A 45 -18.87 -18.22 16.28
C GLY A 45 -20.04 -17.23 16.28
N VAL A 46 -20.30 -16.59 15.14
CA VAL A 46 -21.46 -15.67 14.98
C VAL A 46 -22.78 -16.40 15.16
N ARG A 47 -22.93 -17.61 14.60
CA ARG A 47 -24.15 -18.41 14.70
C ARG A 47 -24.39 -19.01 16.08
N ALA A 48 -23.32 -19.25 16.83
CA ALA A 48 -23.39 -19.84 18.17
C ALA A 48 -23.66 -18.80 19.28
N GLY A 49 -23.81 -17.51 18.92
CA GLY A 49 -23.94 -16.43 19.90
C GLY A 49 -22.65 -16.20 20.70
N GLY A 50 -21.50 -16.55 20.12
CA GLY A 50 -20.20 -16.38 20.78
C GLY A 50 -19.83 -14.90 20.93
N ASP A 51 -19.00 -14.63 21.94
CA ASP A 51 -18.50 -13.30 22.33
C ASP A 51 -17.96 -12.47 21.15
N LEU A 52 -18.12 -11.13 21.25
CA LEU A 52 -17.72 -10.08 20.30
C LEU A 52 -16.25 -10.18 19.88
N ASN A 53 -15.41 -10.81 20.71
CA ASN A 53 -14.01 -11.09 20.41
C ASN A 53 -13.82 -11.90 19.11
N ASN A 54 -14.82 -12.70 18.69
CA ASN A 54 -14.78 -13.38 17.38
C ASN A 54 -15.10 -12.43 16.20
N LEU A 55 -15.82 -11.33 16.42
CA LEU A 55 -16.12 -10.31 15.40
C LEU A 55 -14.91 -9.44 15.09
N GLN A 56 -14.01 -9.24 16.06
CA GLN A 56 -12.76 -8.51 15.86
C GLN A 56 -11.87 -9.19 14.79
N ALA A 57 -11.97 -10.52 14.65
CA ALA A 57 -11.32 -11.29 13.59
C ALA A 57 -11.66 -10.78 12.18
N LEU A 58 -12.87 -10.27 11.98
CA LEU A 58 -13.30 -9.71 10.70
C LEU A 58 -12.78 -8.31 10.44
N ASP A 59 -12.46 -7.52 11.45
CA ASP A 59 -12.10 -6.11 11.27
C ASP A 59 -10.60 -5.91 11.05
N HIS A 60 -9.80 -6.97 11.22
CA HIS A 60 -8.35 -6.90 11.03
C HIS A 60 -7.96 -6.41 9.63
N GLU A 61 -7.04 -5.47 9.60
CA GLU A 61 -6.46 -4.90 8.40
C GLU A 61 -5.55 -5.96 7.73
N GLU A 62 -5.74 -6.20 6.44
CA GLU A 62 -4.89 -7.16 5.70
C GLU A 62 -3.44 -6.67 5.73
N LEU A 63 -2.55 -7.53 6.24
CA LEU A 63 -1.10 -7.37 6.39
C LEU A 63 -0.46 -6.16 5.68
N SER A 64 -0.15 -5.12 6.46
CA SER A 64 0.93 -4.17 6.17
C SER A 64 2.15 -4.55 7.02
N GLU A 65 3.36 -4.21 6.56
CA GLU A 65 4.63 -4.51 7.27
C GLU A 65 4.68 -3.90 8.69
N GLU A 66 3.78 -2.96 9.01
CA GLU A 66 3.72 -2.21 10.27
C GLU A 66 2.65 -2.71 11.27
N SER A 67 1.73 -3.62 10.90
CA SER A 67 0.53 -3.94 11.71
C SER A 67 0.51 -5.31 12.42
N LEU A 68 1.67 -5.96 12.60
CA LEU A 68 1.80 -7.32 13.13
C LEU A 68 1.14 -7.60 14.51
N GLU A 69 0.87 -6.57 15.31
CA GLU A 69 0.26 -6.70 16.64
C GLU A 69 -1.27 -6.93 16.60
N SER A 70 -1.94 -6.63 15.49
CA SER A 70 -3.40 -6.83 15.35
C SER A 70 -3.78 -8.03 14.49
N CYS A 71 -2.83 -8.62 13.74
CA CYS A 71 -3.16 -9.69 12.80
C CYS A 71 -3.54 -11.02 13.49
N PRO A 72 -4.48 -11.77 12.92
CA PRO A 72 -4.82 -13.12 13.39
C PRO A 72 -3.64 -14.09 13.22
N SER A 73 -3.58 -15.11 14.08
CA SER A 73 -2.43 -16.02 14.20
C SER A 73 -2.02 -16.69 12.89
N GLU A 74 -2.97 -16.97 12.00
CA GLU A 74 -2.68 -17.62 10.71
C GLU A 74 -2.09 -16.63 9.69
N GLU A 75 -2.43 -15.34 9.76
CA GLU A 75 -1.78 -14.31 8.91
C GLU A 75 -0.36 -14.06 9.38
N ILE A 76 -0.14 -13.98 10.69
CA ILE A 76 1.19 -13.90 11.28
C ILE A 76 2.02 -15.12 10.89
N PHE A 77 1.45 -16.33 10.94
CA PHE A 77 2.12 -17.57 10.53
C PHE A 77 2.50 -17.52 9.05
N LEU A 78 1.58 -17.16 8.16
CA LEU A 78 1.83 -17.09 6.71
C LEU A 78 2.80 -15.99 6.33
N PHE A 79 2.63 -14.78 6.87
CA PHE A 79 3.55 -13.66 6.69
C PHE A 79 4.97 -14.03 7.14
N ARG A 80 5.11 -14.63 8.33
CA ARG A 80 6.42 -15.08 8.84
C ARG A 80 6.99 -16.23 8.02
N LEU A 81 6.16 -17.16 7.53
CA LEU A 81 6.60 -18.27 6.67
C LEU A 81 7.06 -17.77 5.29
N LEU A 82 6.33 -16.84 4.67
CA LEU A 82 6.68 -16.22 3.40
C LEU A 82 7.96 -15.37 3.54
N ASN A 83 8.06 -14.56 4.60
CA ASN A 83 9.25 -13.76 4.87
C ASN A 83 10.46 -14.59 5.33
N SER A 84 10.24 -15.82 5.81
CA SER A 84 11.34 -16.73 6.14
C SER A 84 12.21 -17.09 4.94
N SER A 85 11.65 -17.03 3.72
CA SER A 85 12.39 -17.25 2.48
C SER A 85 13.42 -16.16 2.17
N ASN A 86 13.32 -14.98 2.81
CA ASN A 86 14.26 -13.87 2.67
C ASN A 86 15.44 -13.95 3.65
N PHE A 87 15.45 -14.91 4.60
CA PHE A 87 16.59 -15.12 5.50
C PHE A 87 17.72 -15.83 4.77
N ARG A 88 18.51 -15.04 4.04
CA ARG A 88 19.74 -15.44 3.32
C ARG A 88 20.87 -15.95 4.24
N ASN A 89 20.65 -16.06 5.55
CA ASN A 89 21.69 -16.36 6.54
C ASN A 89 21.33 -17.58 7.42
N ASN A 90 21.98 -18.71 7.10
CA ASN A 90 22.36 -19.93 7.85
C ASN A 90 22.09 -20.10 9.37
N ASP A 91 20.98 -19.63 9.94
CA ASP A 91 20.54 -20.02 11.28
C ASP A 91 19.25 -20.86 11.18
N GLU A 92 19.36 -22.11 10.72
CA GLU A 92 18.24 -23.08 10.70
C GLU A 92 17.57 -23.22 12.08
N ASN A 93 18.34 -23.05 13.16
CA ASN A 93 17.85 -23.04 14.54
C ASN A 93 16.88 -21.89 14.84
N LYS A 94 17.07 -20.71 14.23
CA LYS A 94 16.14 -19.59 14.40
C LYS A 94 14.84 -19.88 13.67
N LEU A 95 14.91 -20.30 12.41
CA LEU A 95 13.72 -20.64 11.62
C LEU A 95 12.88 -21.74 12.28
N SER A 96 13.53 -22.81 12.75
CA SER A 96 12.86 -23.91 13.45
C SER A 96 12.15 -23.44 14.73
N LYS A 97 12.80 -22.57 15.50
CA LYS A 97 12.20 -21.97 16.70
C LYS A 97 11.00 -21.06 16.34
N PHE A 98 11.13 -20.25 15.29
CA PHE A 98 10.07 -19.36 14.82
C PHE A 98 8.83 -20.11 14.32
N VAL A 99 9.03 -21.16 13.51
CA VAL A 99 7.93 -22.01 13.02
C VAL A 99 7.23 -22.69 14.19
N LYS A 100 8.00 -23.14 15.19
CA LYS A 100 7.45 -23.75 16.40
C LYS A 100 6.60 -22.78 17.21
N GLU A 101 7.08 -21.56 17.47
CA GLU A 101 6.32 -20.54 18.21
C GLU A 101 5.01 -20.17 17.50
N ALA A 102 5.03 -20.03 16.17
CA ALA A 102 3.83 -19.72 15.39
C ALA A 102 2.84 -20.90 15.35
N LEU A 103 3.33 -22.15 15.30
CA LEU A 103 2.51 -23.35 15.42
C LEU A 103 1.88 -23.51 16.81
N ASP A 104 2.64 -23.24 17.86
CA ASP A 104 2.18 -23.31 19.25
C ASP A 104 1.09 -22.25 19.51
N LEU A 105 1.29 -21.02 19.01
CA LEU A 105 0.28 -19.96 19.07
C LEU A 105 -1.00 -20.38 18.37
N ARG A 106 -0.90 -20.88 17.12
CA ARG A 106 -2.06 -21.35 16.37
C ARG A 106 -2.78 -22.49 17.10
N TYR A 107 -2.04 -23.48 17.58
CA TYR A 107 -2.60 -24.59 18.33
C TYR A 107 -3.38 -24.10 19.55
N SER A 108 -2.83 -23.16 20.30
CA SER A 108 -3.51 -22.53 21.43
C SER A 108 -4.80 -21.82 21.01
N THR A 109 -4.78 -21.02 19.95
CA THR A 109 -5.96 -20.30 19.44
C THR A 109 -7.05 -21.28 18.99
N THR A 110 -6.68 -22.32 18.22
CA THR A 110 -7.63 -23.34 17.76
C THR A 110 -8.25 -24.09 18.93
N VAL A 111 -7.46 -24.49 19.93
CA VAL A 111 -7.97 -25.18 21.13
C VAL A 111 -8.93 -24.28 21.92
N SER A 112 -8.59 -23.00 22.08
CA SER A 112 -9.45 -22.03 22.77
C SER A 112 -10.80 -21.86 22.06
N LEU A 113 -10.80 -21.76 20.73
CA LEU A 113 -12.03 -21.75 19.96
C LEU A 113 -12.81 -23.06 20.13
N MET A 114 -12.18 -24.22 19.95
CA MET A 114 -12.88 -25.50 20.06
C MET A 114 -13.58 -25.64 21.42
N LYS A 115 -12.94 -25.17 22.49
CA LYS A 115 -13.54 -25.11 23.83
C LYS A 115 -14.75 -24.17 23.88
N SER A 116 -14.62 -22.96 23.33
CA SER A 116 -15.72 -21.98 23.26
C SER A 116 -16.91 -22.51 22.46
N LEU A 117 -16.65 -23.21 21.35
CA LEU A 117 -17.69 -23.87 20.56
C LEU A 117 -18.37 -25.00 21.34
N GLN A 118 -17.58 -25.82 22.04
CA GLN A 118 -18.12 -26.89 22.88
C GLN A 118 -19.05 -26.32 23.97
N GLU A 119 -18.66 -25.22 24.61
CA GLU A 119 -19.47 -24.51 25.60
C GLU A 119 -20.75 -23.95 24.97
N ALA A 120 -20.66 -23.32 23.79
CA ALA A 120 -21.82 -22.80 23.08
C ALA A 120 -22.80 -23.92 22.64
N PHE A 121 -22.28 -25.07 22.18
CA PHE A 121 -23.12 -26.24 21.88
C PHE A 121 -23.81 -26.78 23.13
N ALA A 122 -23.11 -26.84 24.26
CA ALA A 122 -23.70 -27.29 25.52
C ALA A 122 -24.83 -26.34 25.98
N ILE A 123 -24.62 -25.02 25.89
CA ILE A 123 -25.64 -24.01 26.19
C ILE A 123 -26.85 -24.17 25.26
N GLN A 124 -26.60 -24.30 23.95
CA GLN A 124 -27.67 -24.46 22.97
C GLN A 124 -28.46 -25.76 23.16
N GLN A 125 -27.77 -26.85 23.50
CA GLN A 125 -28.39 -28.12 23.80
C GLN A 125 -29.26 -28.04 25.05
N ALA A 126 -28.73 -27.51 26.17
CA ALA A 126 -29.47 -27.34 27.41
C ALA A 126 -30.73 -26.49 27.21
N ARG A 127 -30.63 -25.44 26.39
CA ARG A 127 -31.79 -24.63 26.03
C ARG A 127 -32.81 -25.39 25.19
N SER A 128 -32.38 -26.09 24.16
CA SER A 128 -33.29 -26.89 23.31
C SER A 128 -34.02 -27.94 24.12
N GLU A 129 -33.33 -28.58 25.07
CA GLU A 129 -33.91 -29.53 26.01
C GLU A 129 -34.93 -28.84 26.94
N SER A 130 -34.59 -27.70 27.53
CA SER A 130 -35.49 -26.89 28.36
C SER A 130 -36.77 -26.47 27.59
N LEU A 131 -36.62 -26.01 26.35
CA LEU A 131 -37.76 -25.65 25.50
C LEU A 131 -38.63 -26.87 25.18
N SER A 132 -38.03 -28.02 24.87
CA SER A 132 -38.77 -29.26 24.61
C SER A 132 -39.56 -29.74 25.84
N LEU A 133 -38.96 -29.65 27.03
CA LEU A 133 -39.62 -29.99 28.29
C LEU A 133 -40.80 -29.06 28.58
N ALA A 134 -40.61 -27.75 28.37
CA ALA A 134 -41.68 -26.77 28.53
C ALA A 134 -42.87 -27.04 27.59
N LEU A 135 -42.60 -27.38 26.33
CA LEU A 135 -43.64 -27.60 25.32
C LEU A 135 -44.34 -28.96 25.43
N ASN A 136 -43.74 -29.96 26.11
CA ASN A 136 -44.31 -31.30 26.27
C ASN A 136 -45.43 -31.39 27.34
N GLY A 137 -45.92 -30.26 27.85
CA GLY A 137 -47.14 -30.19 28.69
C GLY A 137 -46.98 -30.60 30.15
N GLN A 138 -45.75 -30.90 30.60
CA GLN A 138 -45.43 -31.20 32.00
C GLN A 138 -45.21 -29.96 32.88
N ASN A 139 -45.15 -28.77 32.27
CA ASN A 139 -44.70 -27.54 32.91
C ASN A 139 -45.83 -26.51 33.01
N SER A 140 -45.66 -25.51 33.88
CA SER A 140 -46.64 -24.43 34.04
C SER A 140 -46.63 -23.48 32.83
N ASN A 141 -47.71 -22.72 32.65
CA ASN A 141 -47.76 -21.69 31.61
C ASN A 141 -46.64 -20.64 31.76
N GLU A 142 -46.20 -20.35 33.00
CA GLU A 142 -45.09 -19.43 33.28
C GLU A 142 -43.74 -20.00 32.80
N ASP A 143 -43.51 -21.30 33.00
CA ASP A 143 -42.29 -21.99 32.54
C ASP A 143 -42.20 -21.98 31.00
N ILE A 144 -43.35 -22.13 30.32
CA ILE A 144 -43.44 -22.06 28.85
C ILE A 144 -43.10 -20.66 28.35
N ILE A 145 -43.67 -19.62 28.98
CA ILE A 145 -43.41 -18.23 28.62
C ILE A 145 -41.92 -17.89 28.85
N MET A 146 -41.34 -18.35 29.96
CA MET A 146 -39.94 -18.11 30.27
C MET A 146 -38.99 -18.80 29.28
N ALA A 147 -39.23 -20.07 28.93
CA ALA A 147 -38.42 -20.80 27.95
C ALA A 147 -38.50 -20.19 26.54
N LEU A 148 -39.69 -19.74 26.12
CA LEU A 148 -39.88 -19.04 24.84
C LEU A 148 -39.20 -17.66 24.83
N LYS A 149 -39.31 -16.90 25.92
CA LYS A 149 -38.65 -15.61 26.06
C LYS A 149 -37.13 -15.77 25.99
N ASP A 150 -36.60 -16.72 26.75
CA ASP A 150 -35.18 -17.05 26.71
C ASP A 150 -34.74 -17.35 25.28
N HIS A 151 -35.38 -18.32 24.59
CA HIS A 151 -35.06 -18.63 23.19
C HIS A 151 -35.12 -17.42 22.26
N ASN A 152 -36.11 -16.56 22.42
CA ASN A 152 -36.25 -15.33 21.63
C ASN A 152 -35.13 -14.32 21.90
N ASP A 153 -34.73 -14.15 23.16
CA ASP A 153 -33.67 -13.21 23.56
C ASP A 153 -32.32 -13.61 22.91
N TYR A 154 -32.04 -14.92 22.77
CA TYR A 154 -30.87 -15.38 22.02
C TYR A 154 -30.96 -15.25 20.53
N LEU A 155 -32.12 -15.54 19.92
CA LEU A 155 -32.28 -15.30 18.49
C LEU A 155 -32.04 -13.83 18.17
N LYS A 156 -32.45 -12.92 19.05
CA LYS A 156 -32.15 -11.50 18.95
C LYS A 156 -30.64 -11.22 19.03
N GLU A 157 -29.94 -11.82 20.00
CA GLU A 157 -28.47 -11.72 20.11
C GLU A 157 -27.74 -12.24 18.85
N VAL A 158 -28.16 -13.38 18.29
CA VAL A 158 -27.61 -13.92 17.03
C VAL A 158 -27.86 -12.96 15.86
N VAL A 159 -29.05 -12.36 15.77
CA VAL A 159 -29.37 -11.36 14.74
C VAL A 159 -28.51 -10.11 14.90
N ASP A 160 -28.29 -9.63 16.12
CA ASP A 160 -27.45 -8.47 16.40
C ASP A 160 -25.98 -8.75 16.06
N ASN A 161 -25.47 -9.95 16.35
CA ASN A 161 -24.12 -10.38 15.97
C ASN A 161 -23.97 -10.49 14.44
N LEU A 162 -24.98 -11.01 13.73
CA LEU A 162 -24.99 -11.08 12.27
C LEU A 162 -24.99 -9.68 11.64
N HIS A 163 -25.78 -8.74 12.18
CA HIS A 163 -25.77 -7.36 11.69
C HIS A 163 -24.40 -6.70 11.86
N GLN A 164 -23.73 -6.91 12.98
CA GLN A 164 -22.37 -6.41 13.21
C GLN A 164 -21.37 -7.03 12.21
N ALA A 165 -21.40 -8.34 12.02
CA ALA A 165 -20.55 -9.02 11.03
C ALA A 165 -20.75 -8.46 9.61
N ILE A 166 -22.01 -8.28 9.20
CA ILE A 166 -22.35 -7.71 7.89
C ILE A 166 -21.85 -6.26 7.78
N SER A 167 -21.95 -5.47 8.86
CA SER A 167 -21.46 -4.10 8.90
C SER A 167 -19.94 -4.03 8.66
N ILE A 168 -19.17 -4.87 9.35
CA ILE A 168 -17.72 -4.96 9.19
C ILE A 168 -17.35 -5.37 7.76
N ILE A 169 -18.02 -6.40 7.20
CA ILE A 169 -17.77 -6.88 5.84
C ILE A 169 -18.07 -5.78 4.80
N ASN A 170 -19.20 -5.09 4.93
CA ASN A 170 -19.57 -4.00 4.02
C ASN A 170 -18.58 -2.85 4.08
N GLU A 171 -18.08 -2.54 5.28
CA GLU A 171 -17.04 -1.53 5.48
C GLU A 171 -15.73 -1.92 4.79
N LYS A 172 -15.30 -3.18 4.90
CA LYS A 172 -14.14 -3.70 4.15
C LYS A 172 -14.34 -3.64 2.64
N HIS A 173 -15.51 -4.04 2.13
CA HIS A 173 -15.81 -3.92 0.70
C HIS A 173 -15.72 -2.47 0.21
N ARG A 174 -16.22 -1.52 1.00
CA ARG A 174 -16.10 -0.09 0.71
C ARG A 174 -14.64 0.37 0.68
N ARG A 175 -13.80 -0.08 1.63
CA ARG A 175 -12.36 0.20 1.65
C ARG A 175 -11.66 -0.32 0.38
N TYR A 176 -11.84 -1.59 0.03
CA TYR A 176 -11.21 -2.16 -1.17
C TYR A 176 -11.66 -1.48 -2.46
N LEU A 177 -12.94 -1.10 -2.56
CA LEU A 177 -13.43 -0.34 -3.71
C LEU A 177 -12.70 1.00 -3.85
N ASN A 178 -12.53 1.73 -2.74
CA ASN A 178 -11.80 3.00 -2.73
C ASN A 178 -10.32 2.81 -3.11
N GLU A 179 -9.66 1.76 -2.59
CA GLU A 179 -8.26 1.45 -2.92
C GLU A 179 -8.08 1.11 -4.40
N ILE A 180 -8.97 0.27 -4.97
CA ILE A 180 -8.95 -0.07 -6.39
C ILE A 180 -9.15 1.19 -7.25
N GLU A 181 -10.07 2.07 -6.87
CA GLU A 181 -10.30 3.32 -7.58
C GLU A 181 -9.10 4.27 -7.49
N ALA A 182 -8.47 4.36 -6.31
CA ALA A 182 -7.25 5.13 -6.11
C ALA A 182 -6.10 4.58 -7.00
N LEU A 183 -5.87 3.27 -7.01
CA LEU A 183 -4.87 2.62 -7.87
C LEU A 183 -5.12 2.90 -9.35
N LYS A 184 -6.38 2.81 -9.79
CA LYS A 184 -6.76 3.12 -11.17
C LYS A 184 -6.47 4.59 -11.52
N SER A 185 -6.79 5.52 -10.63
CA SER A 185 -6.53 6.94 -10.83
C SER A 185 -5.02 7.25 -10.89
N ASN A 186 -4.23 6.62 -10.02
CA ASN A 186 -2.77 6.74 -9.99
C ASN A 186 -2.15 6.21 -11.27
N HIS A 187 -2.56 5.02 -11.72
CA HIS A 187 -2.07 4.45 -12.97
C HIS A 187 -2.38 5.35 -14.18
N SER A 188 -3.57 5.96 -14.22
CA SER A 188 -3.92 6.91 -15.28
C SER A 188 -3.05 8.17 -15.25
N ARG A 189 -2.72 8.67 -14.07
CA ARG A 189 -1.83 9.83 -13.86
C ARG A 189 -0.40 9.50 -14.31
N GLU A 190 0.13 8.37 -13.87
CA GLU A 190 1.46 7.87 -14.25
C GLU A 190 1.57 7.66 -15.76
N LEU A 191 0.54 7.09 -16.40
CA LEU A 191 0.51 6.91 -17.85
C LEU A 191 0.54 8.26 -18.60
N HIS A 192 -0.17 9.26 -18.09
CA HIS A 192 -0.13 10.61 -18.65
C HIS A 192 1.26 11.25 -18.48
N GLU A 193 1.87 11.10 -17.30
CA GLU A 193 3.21 11.62 -17.02
C GLU A 193 4.28 11.00 -17.93
N ILE A 194 4.24 9.67 -18.12
CA ILE A 194 5.12 8.98 -19.07
C ILE A 194 4.96 9.53 -20.50
N LYS A 195 3.72 9.80 -20.92
CA LYS A 195 3.45 10.37 -22.24
C LYS A 195 3.99 11.79 -22.39
N CYS A 196 3.85 12.63 -21.36
CA CYS A 196 4.43 13.97 -21.34
C CYS A 196 5.95 13.93 -21.43
N LEU A 197 6.60 13.13 -20.57
CA LEU A 197 8.06 12.96 -20.56
C LEU A 197 8.59 12.43 -21.90
N SER A 198 7.86 11.52 -22.55
CA SER A 198 8.21 11.05 -23.90
C SER A 198 8.18 12.19 -24.93
N GLY A 199 7.18 13.07 -24.86
CA GLY A 199 7.10 14.23 -25.75
C GLY A 199 8.22 15.25 -25.50
N GLU A 200 8.52 15.54 -24.23
CA GLU A 200 9.64 16.41 -23.85
C GLU A 200 10.99 15.85 -24.31
N LEU A 201 11.17 14.53 -24.25
CA LEU A 201 12.36 13.87 -24.76
C LEU A 201 12.48 14.01 -26.28
N ASP A 202 11.40 13.81 -27.02
CA ASP A 202 11.37 13.97 -28.48
C ASP A 202 11.69 15.42 -28.89
N GLU A 203 11.16 16.41 -28.16
CA GLU A 203 11.47 17.83 -28.37
C GLU A 203 12.96 18.13 -28.08
N SER A 204 13.49 17.64 -26.97
CA SER A 204 14.91 17.79 -26.62
C SER A 204 15.84 17.14 -27.66
N ILE A 205 15.45 15.97 -28.20
CA ILE A 205 16.19 15.33 -29.30
C ILE A 205 16.17 16.20 -30.55
N ALA A 206 15.01 16.79 -30.91
CA ALA A 206 14.89 17.67 -32.07
C ALA A 206 15.76 18.94 -31.91
N GLU A 207 15.74 19.58 -30.74
CA GLU A 207 16.57 20.75 -30.42
C GLU A 207 18.07 20.43 -30.46
N LEU A 208 18.47 19.25 -29.97
CA LEU A 208 19.84 18.78 -30.01
C LEU A 208 20.31 18.53 -31.46
N GLU A 209 19.46 17.91 -32.27
CA GLU A 209 19.75 17.72 -33.69
C GLU A 209 19.88 19.05 -34.43
N GLU A 210 19.01 20.02 -34.14
CA GLU A 210 19.11 21.36 -34.70
C GLU A 210 20.40 22.06 -34.26
N SER A 211 20.75 21.98 -32.98
CA SER A 211 22.00 22.52 -32.44
C SER A 211 23.22 21.88 -33.10
N ARG A 212 23.18 20.56 -33.35
CA ARG A 212 24.22 19.84 -34.11
C ARG A 212 24.32 20.35 -35.54
N ARG A 213 23.20 20.52 -36.25
CA ARG A 213 23.17 21.08 -37.61
C ARG A 213 23.78 22.49 -37.63
N LYS A 214 23.39 23.36 -36.67
CA LYS A 214 23.96 24.72 -36.50
C LYS A 214 25.47 24.69 -36.26
N LEU A 215 25.97 23.77 -35.43
CA LEU A 215 27.40 23.61 -35.15
C LEU A 215 28.19 23.17 -36.39
N VAL A 216 27.68 22.22 -37.18
CA VAL A 216 28.33 21.77 -38.41
C VAL A 216 28.46 22.92 -39.42
N VAL A 217 27.41 23.73 -39.59
CA VAL A 217 27.44 24.93 -40.43
C VAL A 217 28.52 25.91 -39.95
N LEU A 218 28.60 26.14 -38.63
CA LEU A 218 29.62 26.99 -38.02
C LEU A 218 31.05 26.48 -38.23
N GLN A 219 31.27 25.16 -38.11
CA GLN A 219 32.59 24.55 -38.35
C GLN A 219 32.99 24.62 -39.83
N LEU A 220 32.06 24.43 -40.76
CA LEU A 220 32.29 24.63 -42.19
C LEU A 220 32.69 26.08 -42.52
N GLN A 221 32.01 27.06 -41.92
CA GLN A 221 32.36 28.48 -42.08
C GLN A 221 33.74 28.79 -41.50
N ARG A 222 34.09 28.20 -40.34
CA ARG A 222 35.39 28.37 -39.70
C ARG A 222 36.53 27.73 -40.49
N ASN A 223 36.31 26.54 -41.06
CA ASN A 223 37.32 25.81 -41.82
C ASN A 223 37.45 26.32 -43.27
N GLY A 224 36.38 26.87 -43.84
CA GLY A 224 36.40 27.54 -45.15
C GLY A 224 37.07 28.92 -45.13
N GLY A 225 37.07 29.61 -43.99
CA GLY A 225 37.70 30.94 -43.84
C GLY A 225 39.19 30.93 -43.50
N SER A 226 39.79 29.76 -43.22
CA SER A 226 41.15 29.69 -42.68
C SER A 226 42.27 29.51 -43.74
N LEU A 227 41.95 29.39 -45.04
CA LEU A 227 42.97 29.20 -46.09
C LEU A 227 43.29 30.46 -46.91
N MET A 228 42.72 31.62 -46.59
CA MET A 228 42.83 32.76 -47.51
C MET A 228 43.09 34.09 -46.80
N ASN A 229 44.12 34.13 -45.94
CA ASN A 229 44.68 35.38 -45.42
C ASN A 229 46.21 35.38 -45.51
N THR A 230 46.74 35.37 -46.73
CA THR A 230 48.06 35.99 -46.99
C THR A 230 48.02 36.73 -48.32
N SER A 231 48.37 38.02 -48.24
CA SER A 231 48.78 38.92 -49.33
C SER A 231 47.69 39.78 -49.99
N ALA A 232 47.61 41.02 -49.51
CA ALA A 232 47.45 42.20 -50.37
C ALA A 232 48.80 42.47 -51.11
N PRO A 233 48.88 43.15 -52.28
CA PRO A 233 48.26 44.48 -52.47
C PRO A 233 47.68 44.83 -53.87
N ASN A 234 46.76 45.79 -53.81
CA ASN A 234 46.40 46.85 -54.77
C ASN A 234 46.09 46.55 -56.25
N GLY A 235 44.92 47.05 -56.69
CA GLY A 235 44.65 47.35 -58.10
C GLY A 235 43.19 47.68 -58.43
N VAL A 236 42.78 48.94 -58.18
CA VAL A 236 41.94 49.79 -59.06
C VAL A 236 40.54 49.28 -59.53
N ASN A 237 39.50 49.96 -59.00
CA ASN A 237 38.19 50.31 -59.58
C ASN A 237 37.27 49.25 -60.22
N GLY A 238 36.03 49.19 -59.71
CA GLY A 238 34.85 49.06 -60.57
C GLY A 238 33.64 48.34 -59.99
N ILE A 239 32.65 49.14 -59.58
CA ILE A 239 31.20 48.84 -59.53
C ILE A 239 30.68 48.16 -58.26
N ALA A 240 29.76 48.89 -57.63
CA ALA A 240 29.11 48.64 -56.36
C ALA A 240 28.09 47.49 -56.42
N SER A 241 28.17 46.58 -55.45
CA SER A 241 27.04 46.16 -54.61
C SER A 241 27.59 45.19 -53.57
N THR A 242 28.07 45.75 -52.46
CA THR A 242 28.50 44.96 -51.30
C THR A 242 28.47 45.88 -50.10
N ASP A 243 27.28 46.04 -49.52
CA ASP A 243 27.18 46.27 -48.08
C ASP A 243 25.77 45.91 -47.60
N LYS A 244 25.66 44.76 -46.94
CA LYS A 244 25.01 44.60 -45.63
C LYS A 244 24.89 43.12 -45.28
N SER A 245 25.82 42.70 -44.44
CA SER A 245 25.60 41.61 -43.50
C SER A 245 24.53 42.04 -42.49
N SER A 246 23.29 41.62 -42.70
CA SER A 246 22.35 41.35 -41.61
C SER A 246 21.93 39.90 -41.85
N ASP A 247 22.31 38.94 -41.02
CA ASP A 247 21.46 38.64 -39.89
C ASP A 247 22.20 37.68 -38.93
N ARG A 248 23.21 38.21 -38.23
CA ARG A 248 23.85 37.52 -37.10
C ARG A 248 24.17 38.47 -35.96
N SER A 249 23.21 39.35 -35.73
CA SER A 249 23.17 40.27 -34.62
C SER A 249 21.69 40.40 -34.35
N MET A 250 21.17 39.62 -33.41
CA MET A 250 19.91 39.96 -32.75
C MET A 250 19.98 41.46 -32.47
N GLY A 251 19.09 42.23 -33.09
CA GLY A 251 19.21 43.68 -33.08
C GLY A 251 19.29 44.15 -31.63
N TRP A 252 19.97 45.26 -31.37
CA TRP A 252 20.04 45.79 -29.99
C TRP A 252 18.63 45.93 -29.38
N GLN A 253 17.61 46.13 -30.23
CA GLN A 253 16.19 46.09 -29.89
C GLN A 253 15.68 44.67 -29.55
N ASP A 254 15.93 43.66 -30.39
CA ASP A 254 15.51 42.27 -30.14
C ASP A 254 16.20 41.69 -28.88
N LEU A 255 17.46 42.05 -28.64
CA LEU A 255 18.18 41.68 -27.41
C LEU A 255 17.53 42.34 -26.19
N LYS A 256 17.10 43.59 -26.33
CA LYS A 256 16.38 44.30 -25.27
C LYS A 256 15.02 43.67 -25.00
N ASP A 257 14.31 43.26 -26.04
CA ASP A 257 13.00 42.62 -25.93
C ASP A 257 13.13 41.22 -25.28
N ALA A 258 14.13 40.44 -25.66
CA ALA A 258 14.42 39.15 -25.02
C ALA A 258 14.86 39.27 -23.56
N VAL A 259 15.60 40.34 -23.21
CA VAL A 259 15.95 40.63 -21.82
C VAL A 259 14.72 41.00 -21.00
N GLU A 260 13.79 41.79 -21.55
CA GLU A 260 12.55 42.13 -20.85
C GLU A 260 11.61 40.93 -20.75
N GLU A 261 11.57 40.03 -21.74
CA GLU A 261 10.84 38.76 -21.67
C GLU A 261 11.44 37.79 -20.63
N ALA A 262 12.77 37.66 -20.59
CA ALA A 262 13.43 36.87 -19.55
C ALA A 262 13.18 37.43 -18.14
N LYS A 263 13.07 38.75 -18.03
CA LYS A 263 12.77 39.44 -16.76
C LYS A 263 11.32 39.24 -16.33
N THR A 264 10.35 39.30 -17.24
CA THR A 264 8.95 38.99 -16.90
C THR A 264 8.78 37.51 -16.58
N PHE A 265 9.47 36.61 -17.28
CA PHE A 265 9.49 35.19 -16.98
C PHE A 265 10.08 34.91 -15.58
N ALA A 266 11.22 35.52 -15.26
CA ALA A 266 11.85 35.38 -13.94
C ALA A 266 10.95 35.94 -12.82
N ALA A 267 10.27 37.07 -13.06
CA ALA A 267 9.33 37.65 -12.11
C ALA A 267 8.12 36.72 -11.86
N ASN A 268 7.57 36.12 -12.92
CA ASN A 268 6.47 35.15 -12.80
C ASN A 268 6.91 33.88 -12.06
N ARG A 269 8.11 33.36 -12.34
CA ARG A 269 8.65 32.19 -11.63
C ARG A 269 8.89 32.49 -10.14
N LEU A 270 9.36 33.69 -9.82
CA LEU A 270 9.54 34.14 -8.44
C LEU A 270 8.19 34.26 -7.71
N PHE A 271 7.16 34.78 -8.38
CA PHE A 271 5.81 34.90 -7.82
C PHE A 271 5.20 33.53 -7.50
N GLN A 272 5.27 32.57 -8.43
CA GLN A 272 4.78 31.21 -8.21
C GLN A 272 5.51 30.48 -7.08
N LEU A 273 6.83 30.69 -6.97
CA LEU A 273 7.62 30.14 -5.87
C LEU A 273 7.21 30.74 -4.52
N HIS A 274 6.91 32.05 -4.48
CA HIS A 274 6.42 32.70 -3.27
C HIS A 274 5.04 32.16 -2.86
N GLU A 275 4.11 32.01 -3.81
CA GLU A 275 2.78 31.44 -3.57
C GLU A 275 2.88 30.00 -3.03
N THR A 276 3.74 29.17 -3.65
CA THR A 276 4.01 27.80 -3.18
C THR A 276 4.65 27.77 -1.78
N GLN A 277 5.50 28.75 -1.47
CA GLN A 277 6.13 28.86 -0.14
C GLN A 277 5.10 29.27 0.92
N GLU A 278 4.15 30.13 0.58
CA GLU A 278 3.07 30.55 1.47
C GLU A 278 2.09 29.41 1.73
N ASP A 279 1.73 28.64 0.70
CA ASP A 279 0.93 27.41 0.84
C ASP A 279 1.61 26.38 1.76
N ASN A 280 2.92 26.16 1.59
CA ASN A 280 3.68 25.28 2.47
C ASN A 280 3.69 25.77 3.93
N LEU A 281 3.75 27.09 4.15
CA LEU A 281 3.67 27.66 5.50
C LEU A 281 2.29 27.43 6.12
N ILE A 282 1.21 27.56 5.33
CA ILE A 282 -0.17 27.28 5.77
C ILE A 282 -0.31 25.80 6.13
N LEU A 283 0.16 24.90 5.28
CA LEU A 283 0.13 23.45 5.52
C LEU A 283 0.94 23.08 6.77
N SER A 284 2.12 23.66 6.97
CA SER A 284 2.93 23.44 8.17
C SER A 284 2.18 23.86 9.44
N LYS A 285 1.48 25.00 9.41
CA LYS A 285 0.69 25.47 10.55
C LYS A 285 -0.50 24.54 10.85
N GLN A 286 -1.18 24.05 9.82
CA GLN A 286 -2.27 23.08 9.99
C GLN A 286 -1.77 21.77 10.59
N LEU A 287 -0.56 21.34 10.23
CA LEU A 287 0.07 20.14 10.76
C LEU A 287 0.43 20.30 12.24
N ASP A 288 0.96 21.46 12.63
CA ASP A 288 1.20 21.81 14.03
C ASP A 288 -0.10 21.81 14.85
N ASP A 289 -1.17 22.44 14.34
CA ASP A 289 -2.48 22.48 15.00
C ASP A 289 -3.06 21.06 15.21
N LEU A 290 -2.94 20.18 14.21
CA LEU A 290 -3.37 18.77 14.31
C LEU A 290 -2.52 17.99 15.32
N GLN A 291 -1.22 18.25 15.37
CA GLN A 291 -0.32 17.60 16.31
C GLN A 291 -0.66 17.98 17.77
N ASP A 292 -1.04 19.23 18.01
CA ASP A 292 -1.43 19.69 19.34
C ASP A 292 -2.81 19.15 19.76
N GLN A 293 -3.78 19.06 18.82
CA GLN A 293 -5.04 18.36 19.08
C GLN A 293 -4.84 16.90 19.48
N LEU A 294 -3.96 16.17 18.78
CA LEU A 294 -3.64 14.78 19.09
C LEU A 294 -3.01 14.64 20.48
N LYS A 295 -2.14 15.58 20.89
CA LYS A 295 -1.55 15.59 22.24
C LYS A 295 -2.61 15.83 23.31
N ASP A 296 -3.54 16.76 23.07
CA ASP A 296 -4.62 17.08 24.00
C ASP A 296 -5.57 15.88 24.17
N GLU A 297 -5.95 15.21 23.08
CA GLU A 297 -6.75 13.98 23.14
C GLU A 297 -6.04 12.86 23.87
N ASN A 298 -4.74 12.68 23.64
CA ASN A 298 -3.94 11.68 24.33
C ASN A 298 -3.84 11.99 25.83
N PHE A 299 -3.67 13.26 26.20
CA PHE A 299 -3.72 13.71 27.59
C PHE A 299 -5.09 13.41 28.23
N LEU A 300 -6.18 13.63 27.50
CA LEU A 300 -7.53 13.35 27.98
C LEU A 300 -7.77 11.84 28.18
N CYS A 301 -7.31 11.01 27.24
CA CYS A 301 -7.33 9.55 27.35
C CYS A 301 -6.51 9.05 28.55
N GLN A 302 -5.31 9.59 28.74
CA GLN A 302 -4.43 9.18 29.83
C GLN A 302 -5.00 9.57 31.21
N ASN A 303 -5.64 10.73 31.31
CA ASN A 303 -6.37 11.14 32.51
C ASN A 303 -7.63 10.29 32.75
N LEU A 304 -8.37 9.92 31.69
CA LEU A 304 -9.54 9.05 31.80
C LEU A 304 -9.14 7.66 32.31
N ILE A 305 -8.06 7.10 31.78
CA ILE A 305 -7.48 5.82 32.24
C ILE A 305 -7.08 5.94 33.72
N GLN A 306 -6.38 7.00 34.10
CA GLN A 306 -5.98 7.21 35.50
C GLN A 306 -7.20 7.31 36.43
N PHE A 307 -8.23 8.07 36.04
CA PHE A 307 -9.47 8.24 36.80
C PHE A 307 -10.22 6.92 36.98
N LEU A 308 -10.32 6.11 35.93
CA LEU A 308 -10.94 4.78 35.98
C LEU A 308 -10.16 3.84 36.90
N VAL A 309 -8.83 3.84 36.82
CA VAL A 309 -7.96 3.03 37.69
C VAL A 309 -8.10 3.46 39.15
N THR A 310 -8.19 4.76 39.44
CA THR A 310 -8.32 5.23 40.83
C THR A 310 -9.72 4.99 41.41
N SER A 311 -10.76 5.03 40.58
CA SER A 311 -12.15 4.79 40.99
C SER A 311 -12.48 3.32 41.23
N TYR A 312 -11.68 2.39 40.71
CA TYR A 312 -11.87 0.94 40.87
C TYR A 312 -11.09 0.33 42.05
N ILE A 313 -10.23 1.13 42.71
CA ILE A 313 -9.33 0.70 43.80
C ILE A 313 -9.84 1.16 45.20
N ILE A 314 -10.98 1.86 45.28
CA ILE A 314 -11.65 2.24 46.53
C ILE A 314 -12.95 1.45 46.68
#